data_AF-A0A0A0HJH6-F1
#
_entry.id   AF-A0A0A0HJH6-F1
#
_cell.length_a   1.000
_cell.length_b   1.000
_cell.length_c   1.000
_cell.angle_alpha   90.00
_cell.angle_beta   90.00
_cell.angle_gamma   90.00
#
_symmetry.space_group_name_H-M   'P 1'
#
loop_
_entity.id
_entity.type
_entity.pdbx_description
1 polymer ?
#
loop_
_entity_poly.entity_id
_entity_poly.type
_entity_poly.pdbx_seq_one_letter_code
_entity_poly.pdbx_strand_id
1 'polypeptide(L)'
;MQNRNSPLSPEVWLHDLFTSKSVQEGAVIRRKARDIERFAGMASFLREIDRRGYQAVENSGQIVIFCNRAPIRWLTAPNPISSKEIGPKSFQDFGTRTLG
;
A
#
# COMPACT_ATOMS: atom_id res chain seq x y z
N MET A 1 -15.18 -17.78 6.84
CA MET A 1 -15.29 -17.00 8.09
C MET A 1 -15.47 -15.53 7.71
N GLN A 2 -16.68 -14.98 7.86
CA GLN A 2 -16.94 -13.58 7.51
C GLN A 2 -16.35 -12.66 8.58
N ASN A 3 -15.50 -11.72 8.15
CA ASN A 3 -14.90 -10.69 9.01
C ASN A 3 -16.00 -9.72 9.45
N ARG A 4 -16.40 -9.77 10.73
CA ARG A 4 -17.57 -9.09 11.33
C ARG A 4 -17.49 -7.55 11.40
N ASN A 5 -16.50 -6.91 10.77
CA ASN A 5 -16.20 -5.50 10.99
C ASN A 5 -16.41 -4.57 9.79
N SER A 6 -17.08 -5.05 8.73
CA SER A 6 -17.37 -4.33 7.48
C SER A 6 -18.69 -4.82 6.86
N PRO A 7 -19.53 -3.93 6.27
CA PRO A 7 -20.69 -4.37 5.48
C PRO A 7 -20.30 -4.98 4.12
N LEU A 8 -19.05 -4.79 3.68
CA LEU A 8 -18.52 -5.31 2.43
C LEU A 8 -17.50 -6.42 2.71
N SER A 9 -17.50 -7.47 1.88
CA SER A 9 -16.43 -8.46 1.90
C SER A 9 -15.10 -7.79 1.49
N PRO A 10 -13.94 -8.35 1.91
CA PRO A 10 -12.63 -7.87 1.48
C PRO A 10 -12.49 -7.70 -0.03
N GLU A 11 -13.04 -8.63 -0.79
CA GLU A 11 -12.99 -8.65 -2.25
C GLU A 11 -13.80 -7.50 -2.86
N VAL A 12 -15.01 -7.24 -2.33
CA VAL A 12 -15.85 -6.13 -2.77
C VAL A 12 -15.19 -4.79 -2.44
N TRP A 13 -14.61 -4.66 -1.23
CA TRP A 13 -13.92 -3.44 -0.85
C TRP A 13 -12.71 -3.14 -1.75
N LEU A 14 -11.91 -4.16 -2.07
CA LEU A 14 -10.78 -4.02 -3.00
C LEU A 14 -11.26 -3.70 -4.41
N HIS A 15 -12.34 -4.36 -4.86
CA HIS A 15 -12.95 -4.07 -6.15
C HIS A 15 -13.32 -2.58 -6.24
N ASP A 16 -14.11 -2.08 -5.29
CA ASP A 16 -14.56 -0.68 -5.27
C ASP A 16 -13.39 0.32 -5.22
N LEU A 17 -12.34 0.00 -4.45
CA LEU A 17 -11.14 0.83 -4.39
C LEU A 17 -10.51 0.96 -5.79
N PHE A 18 -10.29 -0.17 -6.47
CA PHE A 18 -9.56 -0.22 -7.74
C PHE A 18 -10.41 0.05 -8.99
N THR A 19 -11.73 0.13 -8.88
CA THR A 19 -12.63 0.57 -9.96
C THR A 19 -12.99 2.05 -9.86
N SER A 20 -12.54 2.75 -8.82
CA SER A 20 -12.80 4.19 -8.67
C SER A 20 -12.23 5.02 -9.82
N LYS A 21 -12.90 6.14 -10.13
CA LYS A 21 -12.54 7.05 -11.22
C LYS A 21 -11.08 7.51 -11.14
N SER A 22 -10.59 7.85 -9.96
CA SER A 22 -9.19 8.27 -9.76
C SER A 22 -8.19 7.18 -10.15
N VAL A 23 -8.49 5.91 -9.89
CA VAL A 23 -7.63 4.79 -10.29
C VAL A 23 -7.66 4.62 -11.81
N GLN A 24 -8.83 4.76 -12.44
CA GLN A 24 -8.98 4.68 -13.89
C GLN A 24 -8.23 5.79 -14.62
N GLU A 25 -8.17 6.98 -14.04
CA GLU A 25 -7.42 8.14 -14.56
C GLU A 25 -5.91 8.07 -14.26
N GLY A 26 -5.44 7.02 -13.59
CA GLY A 26 -4.03 6.86 -13.24
C GLY A 26 -3.54 7.83 -12.16
N ALA A 27 -4.46 8.39 -11.36
CA ALA A 27 -4.18 9.38 -10.33
C ALA A 27 -3.57 8.77 -9.06
N VAL A 28 -3.48 9.57 -8.01
CA VAL A 28 -3.01 9.15 -6.68
C VAL A 28 -4.20 9.08 -5.73
N ILE A 29 -4.29 7.99 -4.97
CA ILE A 29 -5.32 7.83 -3.92
C ILE A 29 -4.67 7.67 -2.55
N ARG A 30 -5.39 8.07 -1.49
CA ARG A 30 -4.92 7.98 -0.10
C ARG A 30 -5.91 7.18 0.76
N ARG A 31 -5.38 6.29 1.62
CA ARG A 31 -6.16 5.48 2.56
C ARG A 31 -5.45 5.36 3.92
N LYS A 32 -6.20 5.17 4.99
CA LYS A 32 -5.60 4.85 6.30
C LYS A 32 -5.16 3.37 6.29
N ALA A 33 -3.94 3.09 6.75
CA ALA A 33 -3.41 1.73 6.83
C ALA A 33 -4.32 0.82 7.68
N ARG A 34 -4.81 1.34 8.81
CA ARG A 34 -5.77 0.64 9.67
C ARG A 34 -7.08 0.25 8.98
N ASP A 35 -7.53 1.05 8.01
CA ASP A 35 -8.80 0.80 7.33
C ASP A 35 -8.55 -0.27 6.24
N ILE A 36 -7.42 -0.19 5.53
CA ILE A 36 -6.99 -1.26 4.60
C ILE A 36 -6.88 -2.60 5.35
N GLU A 37 -6.18 -2.61 6.49
CA GLU A 37 -6.01 -3.83 7.29
C GLU A 37 -7.35 -4.37 7.78
N ARG A 38 -8.23 -3.50 8.29
CA ARG A 38 -9.55 -3.89 8.78
C ARG A 38 -10.46 -4.44 7.68
N PHE A 39 -10.48 -3.82 6.50
CA PHE A 39 -11.48 -4.08 5.46
C PHE A 39 -11.03 -5.13 4.44
N ALA A 40 -9.77 -5.12 4.05
CA ALA A 40 -9.24 -5.99 3.00
C ALA A 40 -8.12 -6.92 3.48
N GLY A 41 -7.41 -6.53 4.55
CA GLY A 41 -6.15 -7.11 4.95
C GLY A 41 -4.98 -6.60 4.10
N MET A 42 -3.88 -6.22 4.74
CA MET A 42 -2.72 -5.62 4.08
C MET A 42 -2.13 -6.54 3.01
N ALA A 43 -2.04 -7.85 3.28
CA ALA A 43 -1.47 -8.81 2.35
C ALA A 43 -2.27 -8.89 1.04
N SER A 44 -3.60 -8.89 1.12
CA SER A 44 -4.48 -8.92 -0.06
C SER A 44 -4.39 -7.63 -0.86
N PHE A 45 -4.34 -6.49 -0.16
CA PHE A 45 -4.15 -5.19 -0.77
C PHE A 45 -2.80 -5.09 -1.51
N LEU A 46 -1.69 -5.49 -0.89
CA LEU A 46 -0.36 -5.43 -1.51
C LEU A 46 -0.25 -6.35 -2.73
N ARG A 47 -0.90 -7.53 -2.72
CA ARG A 47 -0.99 -8.39 -3.91
C ARG A 47 -1.68 -7.68 -5.08
N GLU A 48 -2.74 -6.92 -4.83
CA GLU A 48 -3.41 -6.17 -5.89
C GLU A 48 -2.56 -4.99 -6.40
N ILE A 49 -1.81 -4.32 -5.52
CA ILE A 49 -0.85 -3.28 -5.91
C ILE A 49 0.20 -3.84 -6.86
N ASP A 50 0.83 -4.96 -6.48
CA ASP A 50 1.83 -5.66 -7.27
C ASP A 50 1.26 -6.15 -8.61
N ARG A 51 0.11 -6.84 -8.59
CA ARG A 51 -0.56 -7.34 -9.80
C ARG A 51 -0.87 -6.24 -10.83
N ARG A 52 -1.12 -5.01 -10.38
CA ARG A 52 -1.43 -3.85 -11.26
C ARG A 52 -0.16 -3.12 -11.72
N GLY A 53 0.98 -3.38 -11.09
CA GLY A 53 2.22 -2.64 -11.28
C GLY A 53 2.16 -1.24 -10.68
N TYR A 54 1.33 -1.06 -9.65
CA TYR A 54 1.23 0.21 -8.92
C TYR A 54 2.30 0.28 -7.85
N GLN A 55 2.53 1.48 -7.34
CA GLN A 55 3.41 1.70 -6.20
C GLN A 55 2.61 2.27 -5.03
N ALA A 56 2.97 1.91 -3.81
CA ALA A 56 2.37 2.47 -2.61
C ALA A 56 3.44 2.83 -1.59
N VAL A 57 3.23 3.92 -0.87
CA VAL A 57 4.10 4.38 0.22
C VAL A 57 3.27 4.58 1.49
N GLU A 58 3.85 4.28 2.64
CA GLU A 58 3.25 4.56 3.93
C GLU A 58 3.93 5.75 4.61
N ASN A 59 3.14 6.65 5.19
CA ASN A 59 3.60 7.71 6.06
C ASN A 59 2.58 7.98 7.17
N SER A 60 2.98 7.85 8.44
CA SER A 60 2.13 8.11 9.61
C SER A 60 0.78 7.38 9.55
N GLY A 61 0.80 6.08 9.20
CA GLY A 61 -0.39 5.24 9.07
C GLY A 61 -1.32 5.64 7.91
N GLN A 62 -0.86 6.49 6.99
CA GLN A 62 -1.51 6.77 5.72
C GLN A 62 -0.77 6.04 4.61
N ILE A 63 -1.51 5.34 3.77
CA ILE A 63 -1.01 4.72 2.55
C ILE A 63 -1.41 5.62 1.38
N VAL A 64 -0.41 6.04 0.62
CA VAL A 64 -0.55 6.77 -0.64
C VAL A 64 -0.26 5.79 -1.77
N ILE A 65 -1.21 5.62 -2.67
CA ILE A 65 -1.15 4.69 -3.79
C ILE A 65 -1.04 5.49 -5.08
N PHE A 66 0.02 5.24 -5.84
CA PHE A 66 0.24 5.76 -7.18
C PHE A 66 -0.37 4.76 -8.19
N CYS A 67 -1.52 5.10 -8.76
CA CYS A 67 -2.30 4.19 -9.62
C CYS A 67 -1.82 4.18 -11.08
N ASN A 68 -0.51 4.24 -11.27
CA ASN A 68 0.15 4.18 -12.57
C ASN A 68 1.52 3.51 -12.42
N ARG A 69 2.27 3.41 -13.51
CA ARG A 69 3.59 2.77 -13.56
C ARG A 69 4.75 3.76 -13.64
N ALA A 70 4.48 5.05 -13.44
CA ALA A 70 5.54 6.06 -13.47
C ALA A 70 6.40 5.94 -12.20
N PRO A 71 7.72 6.15 -12.30
CA PRO A 71 8.61 6.04 -11.15
C PRO A 71 8.37 7.17 -10.15
N ILE A 72 8.40 6.84 -8.85
CA ILE A 72 8.37 7.84 -7.77
C ILE A 72 9.70 8.61 -7.74
N ARG A 73 9.61 9.94 -7.77
CA ARG A 73 10.75 10.86 -7.59
C ARG A 73 10.60 11.64 -6.29
N TRP A 74 11.63 11.60 -5.47
CA TRP A 74 11.73 12.46 -4.29
C TRP A 74 12.10 13.87 -4.73
N LEU A 75 11.24 14.85 -4.45
CA LEU A 75 11.48 16.25 -4.82
C LEU A 75 12.32 17.00 -3.76
N THR A 76 12.43 16.43 -2.57
CA THR A 76 13.22 16.95 -1.46
C THR A 76 14.25 15.91 -1.06
N ALA A 77 15.44 16.35 -0.63
CA ALA A 77 16.39 15.44 0.00
C ALA A 77 15.74 14.82 1.24
N PRO A 78 15.84 13.50 1.45
CA PRO A 78 15.46 12.94 2.73
C PRO A 78 16.33 13.61 3.81
N ASN A 79 15.71 14.01 4.92
CA ASN A 79 16.51 14.33 6.11
C ASN A 79 17.38 13.09 6.39
N PRO A 80 18.69 13.23 6.64
CA PRO A 80 19.51 12.11 7.02
C PRO A 80 18.84 11.45 8.22
N ILE A 81 18.30 10.25 8.03
CA ILE A 81 17.84 9.43 9.14
C ILE A 81 19.11 9.13 9.92
N SER A 82 19.24 9.72 11.10
CA SER A 82 20.36 9.45 11.99
C SER A 82 20.47 7.94 12.14
N SER A 83 21.65 7.37 11.89
CA SER A 83 21.90 5.93 11.96
C SER A 83 21.53 5.31 13.32
N LYS A 84 21.23 6.12 14.35
CA LYS A 84 20.73 5.69 15.65
C LYS A 84 19.24 5.31 15.65
N GLU A 85 18.44 5.80 14.70
CA GLU A 85 16.99 5.49 14.60
C GLU A 85 16.71 4.31 13.67
N ILE A 86 17.68 3.93 12.83
CA ILE A 86 17.63 2.71 12.03
C ILE A 86 17.97 1.53 12.96
N GLY A 87 16.99 1.07 13.73
CA GLY A 87 16.97 -0.33 14.14
C GLY A 87 17.12 -1.21 12.88
N PRO A 88 17.72 -2.41 12.98
CA PRO A 88 18.19 -3.18 11.83
C PRO A 88 17.01 -3.74 11.02
N LYS A 89 16.37 -2.90 10.21
CA LYS A 89 15.46 -3.31 9.15
C LYS A 89 15.73 -2.45 7.94
N SER A 90 16.70 -2.92 7.17
CA SER A 90 17.06 -2.32 5.89
C SER A 90 15.98 -2.63 4.86
N PHE A 91 15.91 -1.81 3.81
CA PHE A 91 15.00 -1.98 2.67
C PHE A 91 15.10 -3.37 2.00
N GLN A 92 16.15 -4.15 2.29
CA GLN A 92 16.34 -5.52 1.83
C GLN A 92 15.43 -6.55 2.54
N ASP A 93 14.82 -6.21 3.69
CA ASP A 93 13.90 -7.12 4.39
C ASP A 93 12.53 -7.27 3.72
N PHE A 94 12.17 -6.35 2.82
CA PHE A 94 10.89 -6.41 2.09
C PHE A 94 10.92 -7.33 0.85
N GLY A 95 12.05 -7.98 0.57
CA GLY A 95 12.32 -8.68 -0.69
C GLY A 95 12.77 -10.13 -0.58
N THR A 96 12.43 -10.87 0.49
CA THR A 96 12.67 -12.33 0.51
C THR A 96 11.63 -13.05 1.37
N ARG A 97 10.49 -13.40 0.77
CA ARG A 97 9.77 -14.62 1.16
C ARG A 97 9.92 -15.61 0.03
N THR A 98 10.97 -16.42 0.13
CA THR A 98 11.15 -17.67 -0.60
C THR A 98 9.88 -18.50 -0.49
N LEU A 99 9.37 -18.94 -1.64
CA LEU A 99 8.33 -19.96 -1.75
C LEU A 99 8.86 -21.25 -1.10
N GLY A 100 8.12 -21.77 -0.13
CA GLY A 100 8.19 -23.13 0.37
C GLY A 100 6.83 -23.77 0.21
#